data_AF-A0A803L4V1-F1
#
_entry.id   AF-A0A803L4V1-F1
#
_cell.length_a   1.000
_cell.length_b   1.000
_cell.length_c   1.000
_cell.angle_alpha   90.00
_cell.angle_beta   90.00
_cell.angle_gamma   90.00
#
_symmetry.space_group_name_H-M   'P 1'
#
loop_
_entity.id
_entity.type
_entity.pdbx_description
1 polymer ?
#
loop_
_entity_poly.entity_id
_entity_poly.type
_entity_poly.pdbx_seq_one_letter_code
_entity_poly.pdbx_strand_id
1 'polypeptide(L)'
;MVKGFCKKGLMSEVAQVLRIMEENGCPPNDRTYNTIIRGYILNNDLSNAFYYCDIMTGKKFEADADTFSLIVGLLSSGNLSDSSKDLLLKFIS
;
A
#
# COMPACT_ATOMS: atom_id res chain seq x y z
N MET A 1 -5.26 -8.56 -14.12
CA MET A 1 -6.51 -8.46 -13.34
C MET A 1 -6.48 -7.46 -12.18
N VAL A 2 -5.32 -6.98 -11.69
CA VAL A 2 -5.28 -6.01 -10.57
C VAL A 2 -5.52 -4.54 -10.99
N LYS A 3 -5.15 -4.14 -12.22
CA LYS A 3 -5.26 -2.73 -12.67
C LYS A 3 -6.69 -2.19 -12.82
N GLY A 4 -7.73 -3.04 -12.80
CA GLY A 4 -9.12 -2.64 -13.03
C GLY A 4 -9.90 -2.25 -11.77
N PHE A 5 -9.48 -2.72 -10.59
CA PHE A 5 -10.24 -2.57 -9.35
C PHE A 5 -9.95 -1.26 -8.59
N CYS A 6 -8.86 -0.55 -8.90
CA CYS A 6 -8.45 0.66 -8.16
C CYS A 6 -9.33 1.91 -8.39
N LYS A 7 -10.46 1.82 -9.13
CA LYS A 7 -11.28 3.00 -9.51
C LYS A 7 -12.58 3.20 -8.71
N LYS A 8 -12.92 2.33 -7.77
CA LYS A 8 -14.03 2.54 -6.83
C LYS A 8 -13.53 2.15 -5.45
N GLY A 9 -13.79 2.97 -4.44
CA GLY A 9 -13.37 2.80 -3.04
C GLY A 9 -13.92 1.53 -2.38
N LEU A 10 -13.54 0.38 -2.91
CA LEU A 10 -14.01 -0.94 -2.51
C LEU A 10 -12.96 -1.53 -1.57
N MET A 11 -12.93 -0.95 -0.38
CA MET A 11 -12.05 -1.32 0.74
C MET A 11 -12.24 -2.78 1.17
N SER A 12 -13.47 -3.29 1.11
CA SER A 12 -13.79 -4.69 1.36
C SER A 12 -13.25 -5.64 0.29
N GLU A 13 -13.10 -5.14 -0.95
CA GLU A 13 -12.64 -5.96 -2.06
C GLU A 13 -11.15 -6.22 -2.00
N VAL A 14 -10.32 -5.30 -1.49
CA VAL A 14 -8.86 -5.54 -1.42
C VAL A 14 -8.53 -6.72 -0.52
N ALA A 15 -9.06 -6.75 0.70
CA ALA A 15 -8.84 -7.87 1.62
C ALA A 15 -9.41 -9.18 1.07
N GLN A 16 -10.57 -9.13 0.40
CA GLN A 16 -11.15 -10.29 -0.26
C GLN A 16 -10.30 -10.78 -1.43
N VAL A 17 -9.79 -9.88 -2.27
CA VAL A 17 -8.92 -10.20 -3.41
C VAL A 17 -7.63 -10.85 -2.94
N LEU A 18 -6.99 -10.32 -1.88
CA LEU A 18 -5.79 -10.92 -1.30
C LEU A 18 -6.06 -12.34 -0.79
N ARG A 19 -7.22 -12.57 -0.15
CA ARG A 19 -7.63 -13.91 0.30
C ARG A 19 -7.86 -14.87 -0.86
N ILE A 20 -8.60 -14.43 -1.89
CA ILE A 20 -8.88 -15.22 -3.09
C ILE A 20 -7.58 -15.57 -3.83
N MET A 21 -6.60 -14.66 -3.85
CA MET A 21 -5.27 -14.92 -4.41
C MET A 21 -4.57 -16.09 -3.70
N GLU A 22 -4.58 -16.09 -2.37
CA GLU A 22 -4.03 -17.20 -1.57
C GLU A 22 -4.80 -18.51 -1.80
N GLU A 23 -6.13 -18.48 -1.78
CA GLU A 23 -6.98 -19.66 -2.01
C GLU A 23 -6.78 -20.30 -3.38
N ASN A 24 -6.43 -19.51 -4.40
CA ASN A 24 -6.13 -19.99 -5.75
C ASN A 24 -4.66 -20.38 -5.96
N GLY A 25 -3.85 -20.45 -4.90
CA GLY A 25 -2.43 -20.82 -4.99
C GLY A 25 -1.55 -19.77 -5.66
N CYS A 26 -2.01 -18.52 -5.73
CA CYS A 26 -1.27 -17.39 -6.30
C CYS A 26 -1.12 -16.28 -5.24
N PRO A 27 -0.31 -16.49 -4.19
CA PRO A 27 -0.26 -15.59 -3.05
C PRO A 27 0.21 -14.18 -3.43
N PRO A 28 -0.24 -13.14 -2.71
CA PRO A 28 0.21 -11.77 -2.92
C PRO A 28 1.73 -11.62 -2.79
N ASN A 29 2.33 -10.83 -3.69
CA ASN A 29 3.74 -10.50 -3.71
C ASN A 29 3.98 -8.98 -3.58
N ASP A 30 5.24 -8.59 -3.60
CA ASP A 30 5.71 -7.20 -3.66
C ASP A 30 4.91 -6.33 -4.64
N ARG A 31 4.71 -6.79 -5.88
CA ARG A 31 3.98 -6.04 -6.90
C ARG A 31 2.51 -5.82 -6.54
N THR A 32 1.88 -6.81 -5.91
CA THR A 32 0.50 -6.71 -5.44
C THR A 32 0.37 -5.63 -4.35
N TYR A 33 1.25 -5.65 -3.34
CA TYR A 33 1.24 -4.65 -2.28
C TYR A 33 1.56 -3.25 -2.79
N ASN A 34 2.58 -3.08 -3.64
CA ASN A 34 2.89 -1.81 -4.30
C ASN A 34 1.66 -1.23 -5.02
N THR A 35 0.91 -2.06 -5.74
CA THR A 35 -0.30 -1.60 -6.46
C THR A 35 -1.38 -1.14 -5.49
N ILE A 36 -1.61 -1.88 -4.40
CA ILE A 36 -2.61 -1.57 -3.38
C ILE A 36 -2.27 -0.27 -2.64
N ILE A 37 -1.03 -0.14 -2.17
CA ILE A 37 -0.54 1.04 -1.44
C ILE A 37 -0.72 2.30 -2.29
N ARG A 38 -0.26 2.27 -3.55
CA ARG A 38 -0.43 3.40 -4.47
C ARG A 38 -1.90 3.73 -4.70
N GLY A 39 -2.75 2.70 -4.84
CA GLY A 39 -4.20 2.88 -4.95
C GLY A 39 -4.78 3.65 -3.76
N TYR A 40 -4.38 3.31 -2.53
CA TYR A 40 -4.86 4.01 -1.34
C TYR A 40 -4.32 5.45 -1.24
N ILE A 41 -3.04 5.67 -1.54
CA ILE A 41 -2.43 7.01 -1.56
C ILE A 41 -3.16 7.92 -2.55
N LEU A 42 -3.42 7.45 -3.77
CA LEU A 42 -4.08 8.23 -4.82
C LEU A 42 -5.56 8.52 -4.51
N ASN A 43 -6.19 7.75 -3.61
CA ASN A 43 -7.54 7.99 -3.11
C ASN A 43 -7.56 8.73 -1.76
N ASN A 44 -6.42 9.26 -1.31
CA ASN A 44 -6.26 9.99 -0.05
C ASN A 44 -6.63 9.17 1.22
N ASP A 45 -6.53 7.85 1.14
CA ASP A 45 -6.79 6.94 2.27
C ASP A 45 -5.45 6.47 2.85
N LEU A 46 -4.82 7.37 3.60
CA LEU A 46 -3.47 7.16 4.12
C LEU A 46 -3.44 6.10 5.22
N SER A 47 -4.52 5.96 5.99
CA SER A 47 -4.63 4.93 7.04
C SER A 47 -4.47 3.53 6.46
N ASN A 48 -5.16 3.21 5.36
CA ASN A 48 -5.01 1.91 4.71
C ASN A 48 -3.68 1.78 3.97
N ALA A 49 -3.19 2.85 3.32
CA ALA A 49 -1.86 2.83 2.72
C ALA A 49 -0.79 2.40 3.74
N PHE A 50 -0.83 2.98 4.95
CA PHE A 50 0.06 2.66 6.06
C PHE A 50 -0.11 1.23 6.59
N TYR A 51 -1.35 0.77 6.75
CA TYR A 51 -1.61 -0.62 7.14
C TYR A 51 -0.98 -1.62 6.16
N TYR A 52 -1.08 -1.38 4.85
CA TYR A 52 -0.47 -2.26 3.85
C TYR A 52 1.05 -2.08 3.72
N CYS A 53 1.60 -0.91 4.04
CA CYS A 53 3.05 -0.74 4.22
C CYS A 53 3.57 -1.65 5.32
N ASP A 54 2.92 -1.68 6.49
CA ASP A 54 3.32 -2.55 7.61
C ASP A 54 3.28 -4.04 7.25
N ILE A 55 2.22 -4.48 6.56
CA ILE A 55 2.13 -5.86 6.08
C ILE A 55 3.29 -6.19 5.13
N MET A 56 3.57 -5.27 4.20
CA MET A 56 4.60 -5.45 3.19
C MET A 56 5.99 -5.55 3.83
N THR A 57 6.32 -4.68 4.79
CA THR A 57 7.55 -4.74 5.58
C THR A 57 7.63 -6.01 6.42
N GLY A 58 6.54 -6.40 7.09
CA GLY A 58 6.48 -7.65 7.86
C GLY A 58 6.70 -8.90 7.02
N LYS A 59 6.30 -8.86 5.73
CA LYS A 59 6.54 -9.92 4.74
C LYS A 59 7.91 -9.80 4.04
N LYS A 60 8.72 -8.80 4.37
CA LYS A 60 10.02 -8.51 3.75
C LYS A 60 9.94 -8.26 2.23
N PHE A 61 8.84 -7.66 1.78
CA PHE A 61 8.70 -7.22 0.40
C PHE A 61 9.18 -5.78 0.24
N GLU A 62 9.72 -5.47 -0.93
CA GLU A 62 10.32 -4.17 -1.23
C GLU A 62 9.39 -3.28 -2.06
N ALA A 63 9.28 -2.02 -1.65
CA ALA A 63 8.59 -1.02 -2.44
C ALA A 63 9.36 -0.69 -3.71
N ASP A 64 8.62 -0.46 -4.80
CA ASP A 64 9.21 0.01 -6.04
C ASP A 64 9.37 1.54 -6.05
N ALA A 65 10.17 2.03 -7.01
CA ALA A 65 10.50 3.45 -7.13
C ALA A 65 9.25 4.35 -7.24
N ASP A 66 8.19 3.88 -7.90
CA ASP A 66 6.92 4.62 -8.02
C ASP A 66 6.25 4.79 -6.64
N THR A 67 6.20 3.70 -5.87
CA THR A 67 5.58 3.68 -4.53
C THR A 67 6.38 4.53 -3.56
N PHE A 68 7.72 4.43 -3.60
CA PHE A 68 8.63 5.31 -2.86
C PHE A 68 8.40 6.79 -3.20
N SER A 69 8.32 7.12 -4.49
CA SER A 69 8.14 8.52 -4.93
C SER A 69 6.84 9.12 -4.39
N LEU A 70 5.76 8.34 -4.36
CA LEU A 70 4.49 8.78 -3.78
C LEU A 70 4.59 9.01 -2.27
N ILE A 71 5.25 8.12 -1.54
CA ILE A 71 5.48 8.24 -0.09
C ILE A 71 6.31 9.49 0.23
N VAL A 72 7.39 9.74 -0.53
CA VAL A 72 8.23 10.95 -0.36
C VAL A 72 7.43 12.23 -0.65
N GLY A 73 6.56 12.20 -1.66
CA GLY A 73 5.63 13.30 -1.93
C GLY A 73 4.69 13.59 -0.76
N LEU A 74 4.14 12.53 -0.13
CA LEU A 74 3.28 12.68 1.05
C LEU A 74 4.03 13.29 2.24
N LEU A 75 5.25 12.82 2.54
CA LEU A 75 6.10 13.38 3.60
C LEU A 75 6.38 14.87 3.38
N SER A 76 6.60 15.25 2.13
CA SER A 76 6.88 16.64 1.74
C SER A 76 5.66 17.56 1.79
N SER A 77 4.45 17.00 1.80
CA SER A 77 3.19 17.78 1.77
C SER A 77 2.83 18.45 3.11
N GLY A 78 3.50 18.08 4.21
CA GLY A 78 3.25 18.65 5.54
C GLY A 78 1.94 18.23 6.22
N ASN A 79 1.07 17.46 5.54
CA ASN A 79 -0.27 17.11 6.02
C ASN A 79 -0.32 15.82 6.86
N LEU A 80 0.83 15.24 7.21
CA LEU A 80 0.93 14.01 7.97
C LEU A 80 1.17 14.27 9.46
N SER A 81 0.50 13.47 10.30
CA SER A 81 0.83 13.41 11.73
C SER A 81 2.26 12.89 11.93
N ASP A 82 2.91 13.26 13.04
CA ASP A 82 4.28 12.79 13.32
C ASP A 82 4.35 11.26 13.44
N SER A 83 3.33 10.63 14.02
CA SER A 83 3.20 9.17 14.04
C SER A 83 3.15 8.55 12.63
N SER A 84 2.49 9.21 11.68
CA SER A 84 2.44 8.75 10.28
C SER A 84 3.79 8.91 9.58
N LYS A 85 4.53 9.98 9.89
CA LYS A 85 5.89 10.19 9.37
C LYS A 85 6.85 9.13 9.90
N ASP A 86 6.80 8.82 11.20
CA ASP A 86 7.64 7.78 11.81
C ASP A 86 7.42 6.42 11.18
N LEU A 87 6.17 6.08 10.86
CA LEU A 87 5.83 4.83 10.18
C LEU A 87 6.42 4.78 8.76
N LEU A 88 6.25 5.86 8.00
CA LEU A 88 6.81 5.97 6.66
C LEU A 88 8.34 5.97 6.66
N LEU A 89 8.97 6.60 7.65
CA LEU A 89 10.43 6.58 7.82
C LEU A 89 10.95 5.16 8.04
N LYS A 90 10.23 4.33 8.81
CA LYS A 90 10.56 2.90 8.99
C LYS A 90 10.35 2.08 7.73
N PHE A 91 9.39 2.48 6.89
CA PHE A 91 9.11 1.80 5.63
C PHE A 91 10.21 2.04 4.60
N ILE A 92 10.86 3.22 4.65
CA ILE A 92 11.94 3.60 3.72
C ILE A 92 13.36 3.29 4.22
N SER A 93 13.51 2.89 5.49
CA SER A 93 14.78 2.52 6.12
C SER A 93 15.10 1.03 5.96
#